data_AF-S4NZC5-F1
#
_entry.id   AF-S4NZC5-F1
#
_cell.length_a   1.000
_cell.length_b   1.000
_cell.length_c   1.000
_cell.angle_alpha   90.00
_cell.angle_beta   90.00
_cell.angle_gamma   90.00
#
_symmetry.space_group_name_H-M   'P 1'
#
loop_
_entity.id
_entity.type
_entity.pdbx_description
1 polymer ?
#
loop_
_entity_poly.entity_id
_entity_poly.type
_entity_poly.pdbx_seq_one_letter_code
_entity_poly.pdbx_strand_id
1 'polypeptide(L)'
;MYKWLTAYMLKTTYEKVAKLKREGADNLQAKNDSQSYNAVTLSVIYGENYILNHFYKTAKSFEDEACRKVLLKMVSLYGAFLLEKHMATLYIGGYFSLDQGLHLREGILKMCSLLAPEA
;
A
#
# COMPACT_ATOMS: atom_id res chain seq x y z
N MET A 1 -7.20 -4.78 0.96
CA MET A 1 -5.76 -4.88 0.62
C MET A 1 -4.91 -3.99 1.51
N TYR A 2 -5.00 -2.66 1.45
CA TYR A 2 -4.13 -1.76 2.23
C TYR A 2 -4.15 -1.97 3.75
N LYS A 3 -5.34 -2.15 4.35
CA LYS A 3 -5.44 -2.47 5.80
C LYS A 3 -4.66 -3.73 6.18
N TRP A 4 -4.74 -4.77 5.34
CA TRP A 4 -3.98 -6.01 5.54
C TRP A 4 -2.48 -5.74 5.41
N LEU A 5 -2.07 -4.99 4.38
CA LEU A 5 -0.67 -4.66 4.14
C LEU A 5 -0.06 -3.86 5.30
N THR A 6 -0.78 -2.86 5.82
CA THR A 6 -0.38 -2.10 7.00
C THR A 6 -0.26 -3.00 8.24
N ALA A 7 -1.25 -3.86 8.50
CA ALA A 7 -1.22 -4.77 9.64
C ALA A 7 -0.08 -5.80 9.54
N TYR A 8 0.13 -6.35 8.34
CA TYR A 8 1.22 -7.30 8.06
C TYR A 8 2.59 -6.65 8.31
N MET A 9 2.81 -5.45 7.78
CA MET A 9 4.06 -4.72 7.99
C MET A 9 4.27 -4.30 9.44
N LEU A 10 3.19 -3.94 10.15
CA LEU A 10 3.26 -3.63 11.58
C LEU A 10 3.72 -4.86 12.38
N LYS A 11 3.07 -6.00 12.15
CA LYS A 11 3.44 -7.27 12.79
C LYS A 11 4.88 -7.67 12.48
N THR A 12 5.26 -7.67 11.21
CA THR A 12 6.61 -8.07 10.77
C THR A 12 7.70 -7.16 11.35
N THR A 13 7.44 -5.85 11.41
CA THR A 13 8.35 -4.88 12.04
C THR A 13 8.47 -5.12 13.54
N TYR A 14 7.35 -5.34 14.24
CA TYR A 14 7.36 -5.67 15.66
C TYR A 14 8.17 -6.95 15.94
N GLU A 15 7.93 -8.01 15.18
CA GLU A 15 8.64 -9.29 15.34
C GLU A 15 10.15 -9.14 15.13
N LYS A 16 10.58 -8.33 14.14
CA LYS A 16 11.98 -8.02 13.91
C LYS A 16 12.61 -7.28 15.10
N VAL A 17 11.95 -6.25 15.62
CA VAL A 17 12.43 -5.50 16.81
C VAL A 17 12.49 -6.40 18.04
N ALA A 18 11.45 -7.21 18.27
CA ALA A 18 11.39 -8.14 19.40
C ALA A 18 12.49 -9.21 19.32
N LYS A 19 12.80 -9.70 18.12
CA LYS A 19 13.93 -10.61 17.89
C LYS A 19 15.26 -9.95 18.25
N LEU A 20 15.55 -8.76 17.73
CA LEU A 20 16.79 -8.02 18.02
C LEU A 20 16.97 -7.77 19.52
N LYS A 21 15.90 -7.39 20.22
CA LYS A 21 15.95 -7.21 21.68
C LYS A 21 16.25 -8.50 22.44
N ARG A 22 15.68 -9.64 22.01
CA ARG A 22 16.01 -10.96 22.58
C ARG A 22 17.46 -11.36 22.32
N GLU A 23 18.03 -10.90 21.21
CA GLU A 23 19.44 -11.11 20.85
C GLU A 23 20.40 -10.15 21.58
N GLY A 24 19.89 -9.31 22.48
CA GLY A 24 20.69 -8.42 23.33
C GLY A 24 20.92 -7.02 22.76
N ALA A 25 20.31 -6.68 21.62
CA ALA A 25 20.37 -5.33 21.08
C ALA A 25 19.68 -4.33 22.03
N ASP A 26 20.33 -3.19 22.29
CA ASP A 26 19.71 -2.09 22.98
C ASP A 26 18.62 -1.41 22.12
N ASN A 27 17.94 -0.41 22.68
CA ASN A 27 16.85 0.28 21.98
C ASN A 27 17.29 1.00 20.70
N LEU A 28 18.51 1.57 20.68
CA LEU A 28 19.00 2.34 19.54
C LEU A 28 19.43 1.39 18.42
N GLN A 29 20.17 0.33 18.76
CA GLN A 29 20.57 -0.71 17.83
C GLN A 29 19.36 -1.43 17.24
N ALA A 30 18.41 -1.86 18.08
CA ALA A 30 17.20 -2.53 17.62
C ALA A 30 16.37 -1.64 16.67
N LYS A 31 16.34 -0.33 16.92
CA LYS A 31 15.67 0.64 16.03
C LYS A 31 16.41 0.78 14.70
N ASN A 32 17.74 0.85 14.69
CA ASN A 32 18.53 1.01 13.47
C ASN A 32 18.47 -0.25 12.59
N ASP A 33 18.63 -1.43 13.19
CA ASP A 33 18.68 -2.72 12.49
C ASP A 33 17.31 -3.23 12.03
N SER A 34 16.23 -2.54 12.41
CA SER A 34 14.87 -2.78 11.94
C SER A 34 14.34 -1.70 11.00
N GLN A 35 15.19 -0.78 10.52
CA GLN A 35 14.75 0.28 9.60
C GLN A 35 14.42 -0.27 8.21
N SER A 36 15.44 -0.83 7.54
CA SER A 36 15.34 -1.24 6.14
C SER A 36 14.34 -2.39 5.99
N TYR A 37 13.47 -2.28 4.99
CA TYR A 37 12.39 -3.25 4.69
C TYR A 37 11.37 -3.49 5.81
N ASN A 38 11.47 -2.80 6.94
CA ASN A 38 10.58 -2.92 8.09
C ASN A 38 10.03 -1.55 8.46
N ALA A 39 10.64 -0.83 9.41
CA ALA A 39 10.08 0.42 9.94
C ALA A 39 9.88 1.51 8.88
N VAL A 40 10.81 1.65 7.93
CA VAL A 40 10.68 2.61 6.81
C VAL A 40 9.51 2.22 5.91
N THR A 41 9.47 0.96 5.49
CA THR A 41 8.41 0.42 4.62
C THR A 41 7.03 0.52 5.27
N LEU A 42 6.93 0.22 6.56
CA LEU A 42 5.71 0.40 7.36
C LEU A 42 5.26 1.87 7.37
N SER A 43 6.19 2.81 7.58
CA SER A 43 5.88 4.24 7.62
C SER A 43 5.33 4.74 6.28
N VAL A 44 5.95 4.29 5.17
CA VAL A 44 5.47 4.60 3.81
C VAL A 44 4.07 4.03 3.58
N ILE A 45 3.84 2.75 3.85
CA ILE A 45 2.52 2.10 3.67
C ILE A 45 1.45 2.77 4.53
N TYR A 46 1.79 3.19 5.74
CA TYR A 46 0.85 3.91 6.61
C TYR A 46 0.46 5.27 6.04
N GLY A 47 1.44 6.05 5.55
CA GLY A 47 1.20 7.33 4.90
C GLY A 47 0.38 7.19 3.61
N GLU A 48 0.72 6.22 2.77
CA GLU A 48 -0.03 5.89 1.56
C GLU A 48 -1.49 5.51 1.86
N ASN A 49 -1.71 4.67 2.89
CA ASN A 49 -3.07 4.33 3.31
C ASN A 49 -3.85 5.58 3.72
N TYR A 50 -3.22 6.52 4.46
CA TYR A 50 -3.85 7.78 4.81
C TYR A 50 -4.22 8.61 3.58
N ILE A 51 -3.27 8.81 2.66
CA ILE A 51 -3.49 9.56 1.41
C ILE A 51 -4.62 8.95 0.58
N LEU A 52 -4.59 7.63 0.39
CA LEU A 52 -5.60 6.90 -0.37
C LEU A 52 -7.00 7.06 0.23
N ASN A 53 -7.12 6.92 1.56
CA ASN A 53 -8.40 7.09 2.25
C ASN A 53 -8.90 8.54 2.18
N HIS A 54 -7.99 9.52 2.30
CA HIS A 54 -8.35 10.92 2.20
C HIS A 54 -8.83 11.27 0.78
N PHE A 55 -8.07 10.87 -0.24
CA PHE A 55 -8.46 11.05 -1.64
C PHE A 55 -9.81 10.40 -1.94
N TYR A 56 -10.04 9.15 -1.53
CA TYR A 56 -11.33 8.49 -1.76
C TYR A 56 -12.50 9.25 -1.13
N LYS A 57 -12.34 9.72 0.12
CA LYS A 57 -13.37 10.50 0.80
C LYS A 57 -13.66 11.81 0.07
N THR A 58 -12.62 12.55 -0.30
CA THR A 58 -12.74 13.82 -1.04
C THR A 58 -13.40 13.61 -2.41
N ALA A 59 -12.98 12.58 -3.15
CA ALA A 59 -13.58 12.23 -4.43
C ALA A 59 -15.07 11.89 -4.28
N LYS A 60 -15.42 11.08 -3.27
CA LYS A 60 -16.79 10.65 -2.99
C LYS A 60 -17.71 11.81 -2.61
N SER A 61 -17.21 12.80 -1.86
CA SER A 61 -17.98 13.97 -1.45
C SER A 61 -18.00 15.10 -2.47
N PHE A 62 -17.32 14.94 -3.61
CA PHE A 62 -17.27 15.98 -4.64
C PHE A 62 -18.66 16.20 -5.23
N GLU A 63 -19.10 17.45 -5.32
CA GLU A 63 -20.50 17.80 -5.64
C GLU A 63 -20.86 17.42 -7.09
N ASP A 64 -20.02 17.85 -8.05
CA ASP A 64 -20.23 17.59 -9.46
C ASP A 64 -20.11 16.09 -9.79
N GLU A 65 -21.16 15.52 -10.38
CA GLU A 65 -21.25 14.09 -10.62
C GLU A 65 -20.25 13.60 -11.68
N ALA A 66 -20.02 14.38 -12.73
CA ALA A 66 -19.07 14.01 -13.79
C ALA A 66 -17.64 13.96 -13.23
N CYS A 67 -17.22 15.02 -12.55
CA CYS A 67 -15.93 15.10 -11.86
C CYS A 67 -15.78 13.99 -10.81
N ARG A 68 -16.81 13.75 -9.98
CA ARG A 68 -16.81 12.68 -8.97
C ARG A 68 -16.53 11.32 -9.60
N LYS A 69 -17.16 11.00 -10.74
CA LYS A 69 -16.91 9.73 -11.46
C LYS A 69 -15.46 9.60 -11.91
N VAL A 70 -14.87 10.67 -12.46
CA VAL A 70 -13.47 10.69 -12.89
C VAL A 70 -12.52 10.56 -11.69
N LEU A 71 -12.73 11.34 -10.63
CA LEU A 71 -11.93 11.28 -9.40
C LEU A 71 -11.95 9.89 -8.74
N LEU A 72 -13.11 9.23 -8.73
CA LEU A 72 -13.24 7.85 -8.22
C LEU A 72 -12.47 6.83 -9.06
N LYS A 73 -12.43 7.00 -10.39
CA LYS A 73 -11.56 6.19 -11.26
C LYS A 73 -10.08 6.48 -10.96
N MET A 74 -9.69 7.74 -10.82
CA MET A 74 -8.31 8.14 -10.53
C MET A 74 -7.81 7.59 -9.19
N VAL A 75 -8.58 7.69 -8.11
CA VAL A 75 -8.18 7.14 -6.81
C VAL A 75 -8.10 5.61 -6.84
N SER A 76 -8.95 4.96 -7.65
CA SER A 76 -8.89 3.50 -7.85
C SER A 76 -7.60 3.11 -8.58
N LEU A 77 -7.25 3.82 -9.66
CA LEU A 77 -6.00 3.61 -10.39
C LEU A 77 -4.78 3.87 -9.51
N TYR A 78 -4.78 4.96 -8.75
CA TYR A 78 -3.73 5.28 -7.79
C TYR A 78 -3.55 4.15 -6.76
N GLY A 79 -4.63 3.68 -6.14
CA GLY A 79 -4.59 2.57 -5.20
C GLY A 79 -4.04 1.28 -5.82
N ALA A 80 -4.41 0.97 -7.06
CA ALA A 80 -3.90 -0.20 -7.79
C ALA A 80 -2.38 -0.09 -8.05
N PHE A 81 -1.90 1.07 -8.50
CA PHE A 81 -0.46 1.32 -8.67
C PHE A 81 0.32 1.17 -7.37
N LEU A 82 -0.21 1.66 -6.25
CA LEU A 82 0.49 1.51 -4.98
C LEU A 82 0.54 0.03 -4.54
N LEU A 83 -0.53 -0.74 -4.77
CA LEU A 83 -0.50 -2.19 -4.51
C LEU A 83 0.53 -2.91 -5.39
N GLU A 84 0.71 -2.47 -6.63
CA GLU A 84 1.73 -2.99 -7.54
C GLU A 84 3.14 -2.73 -6.99
N LYS A 85 3.40 -1.52 -6.47
CA LYS A 85 4.68 -1.19 -5.80
C LYS A 85 4.99 -2.08 -4.61
N HIS A 86 3.96 -2.55 -3.90
CA HIS A 86 4.09 -3.45 -2.75
C HIS A 86 3.83 -4.92 -3.09
N MET A 87 3.82 -5.28 -4.37
CA MET A 87 3.48 -6.63 -4.83
C MET A 87 4.37 -7.71 -4.21
N ALA A 88 5.68 -7.46 -4.08
CA ALA A 88 6.60 -8.38 -3.44
C ALA A 88 6.17 -8.70 -2.00
N THR A 89 5.84 -7.66 -1.21
CA THR A 89 5.35 -7.83 0.17
C THR A 89 4.03 -8.59 0.23
N LEU A 90 3.12 -8.35 -0.72
CA LEU A 90 1.84 -9.05 -0.80
C LEU A 90 2.03 -10.55 -1.06
N TYR A 91 2.99 -10.94 -1.91
CA TYR A 91 3.34 -12.36 -2.12
C TYR A 91 4.08 -12.95 -0.91
N ILE A 92 5.08 -12.25 -0.37
CA ILE A 92 5.87 -12.73 0.78
C ILE A 92 4.96 -13.01 1.98
N GLY A 93 3.99 -12.13 2.25
CA GLY A 93 3.04 -12.33 3.34
C GLY A 93 1.84 -13.22 3.01
N GLY A 94 1.79 -13.80 1.81
CA GLY A 94 0.75 -14.76 1.40
C GLY A 94 -0.62 -14.15 1.12
N TYR A 95 -0.72 -12.84 0.93
CA TYR A 95 -1.97 -12.21 0.48
C TYR A 95 -2.19 -12.41 -1.01
N PHE A 96 -1.11 -12.31 -1.78
CA PHE A 96 -1.10 -12.67 -3.19
C PHE A 96 -0.59 -14.10 -3.38
N SER A 97 -1.16 -14.77 -4.36
CA SER A 97 -0.82 -16.12 -4.79
C SER A 97 -1.00 -16.23 -6.30
N LEU A 98 -0.27 -17.16 -6.92
CA LEU A 98 -0.39 -17.48 -8.34
C LEU A 98 -0.33 -16.21 -9.23
N ASP A 99 -1.34 -16.02 -10.07
CA ASP A 99 -1.51 -15.01 -11.11
C ASP A 99 -2.13 -13.69 -10.60
N GLN A 100 -2.41 -13.54 -9.30
CA GLN A 100 -3.06 -12.33 -8.77
C GLN A 100 -2.29 -11.04 -9.06
N GLY A 101 -0.95 -11.09 -9.09
CA GLY A 101 -0.11 -9.96 -9.50
C GLY A 101 -0.26 -9.60 -10.99
N LEU A 102 -0.49 -10.61 -11.86
CA LEU A 102 -0.76 -10.38 -13.28
C LEU A 102 -2.13 -9.71 -13.46
N HIS A 103 -3.17 -10.22 -12.79
CA HIS A 103 -4.51 -9.62 -12.80
C HIS A 103 -4.49 -8.16 -12.31
N LEU A 104 -3.68 -7.84 -11.30
CA LEU A 104 -3.50 -6.47 -10.84
C LEU A 104 -2.93 -5.57 -11.95
N ARG A 105 -1.87 -6.02 -12.62
CA ARG A 105 -1.23 -5.26 -13.72
C ARG A 105 -2.16 -5.08 -14.92
N GLU A 106 -2.89 -6.12 -15.31
CA GLU A 106 -3.91 -6.05 -16.34
C GLU A 106 -5.03 -5.05 -15.99
N GLY A 107 -5.49 -5.08 -14.73
CA GLY A 107 -6.46 -4.12 -14.22
C GLY A 107 -5.96 -2.68 -14.27
N ILE A 108 -4.69 -2.44 -13.93
CA ILE A 108 -4.05 -1.13 -14.05
C ILE A 108 -4.05 -0.65 -15.51
N LEU A 109 -3.59 -1.48 -16.44
CA LEU A 109 -3.55 -1.13 -17.86
C LEU A 109 -4.95 -0.80 -18.41
N LYS A 110 -5.95 -1.62 -18.06
CA LYS A 110 -7.35 -1.37 -18.43
C LYS A 110 -7.84 -0.04 -17.87
N MET A 111 -7.55 0.28 -16.61
CA MET A 111 -7.95 1.56 -16.02
C MET A 111 -7.22 2.75 -16.63
N CYS A 112 -5.94 2.62 -17.00
CA CYS A 112 -5.23 3.66 -17.76
C CYS A 112 -5.94 3.97 -19.08
N SER A 113 -6.32 2.94 -19.86
CA SER A 113 -7.06 3.14 -21.12
C SER A 113 -8.41 3.82 -20.92
N LEU A 114 -9.11 3.53 -19.81
CA LEU A 114 -10.40 4.14 -19.48
C LEU A 114 -10.28 5.59 -18.98
N LEU A 115 -9.12 5.98 -18.45
CA LEU A 115 -8.86 7.32 -17.92
C LEU A 115 -8.16 8.24 -18.91
N ALA A 116 -7.46 7.69 -19.90
CA ALA A 116 -6.72 8.48 -20.89
C ALA A 116 -7.56 9.55 -21.62
N PRO A 117 -8.86 9.34 -21.95
CA PRO A 117 -9.68 10.38 -22.57
C PRO A 117 -10.05 11.55 -21.64
N GLU A 118 -9.82 11.42 -20.33
CA GLU A 118 -10.17 12.40 -19.29
C GLU A 118 -8.93 13.19 -18.79
N ALA A 119 -7.76 12.95 -19.39
CA ALA A 119 -6.46 13.52 -19.02
C ALA A 119 -6.08 14.69 -19.94
#